data_AF-A0A239CWX0-F1
#
_entry.id   AF-A0A239CWX0-F1
#
_cell.length_a   1.000
_cell.length_b   1.000
_cell.length_c   1.000
_cell.angle_alpha   90.00
_cell.angle_beta   90.00
_cell.angle_gamma   90.00
#
_symmetry.space_group_name_H-M   'P 1'
#
loop_
_entity.id
_entity.type
_entity.pdbx_description
1 polymer ?
#
loop_
_entity_poly.entity_id
_entity_poly.type
_entity_poly.pdbx_seq_one_letter_code
_entity_poly.pdbx_strand_id
1 'polypeptide(L)' 'MDNNNLGLCPYCQSDQIIRLEGGMKDGYLRSGVAVSIFKTVEFVRLICLQCGSVREWVANQKDLDLLREKYGPARA' A
#
# COMPACT_ATOMS: atom_id res chain seq x y z
N MET A 1 -15.65 -9.47 -0.19
CA MET A 1 -14.69 -8.53 0.45
C MET A 1 -14.46 -7.43 -0.56
N ASP A 2 -15.10 -6.31 -0.30
CA ASP A 2 -15.76 -5.54 -1.34
C ASP A 2 -14.85 -4.38 -1.77
N ASN A 3 -14.48 -4.37 -3.05
CA ASN A 3 -13.43 -3.53 -3.65
C ASN A 3 -13.79 -2.03 -3.82
N ASN A 4 -14.84 -1.49 -3.19
CA ASN A 4 -15.39 -0.19 -3.58
C ASN A 4 -15.54 0.88 -2.48
N ASN A 5 -15.10 0.65 -1.24
CA ASN A 5 -15.07 1.71 -0.23
C ASN A 5 -13.69 2.42 -0.19
N LEU A 6 -13.33 3.08 -1.29
CA LEU A 6 -12.25 4.08 -1.25
C LEU A 6 -12.60 5.28 -0.35
N GLY A 7 -13.91 5.44 -0.09
CA GLY A 7 -14.50 6.39 0.84
C GLY A 7 -14.27 7.85 0.43
N LEU A 8 -14.89 8.77 1.15
CA LEU A 8 -14.45 10.16 1.12
C LEU A 8 -13.08 10.28 1.79
N CYS A 9 -12.31 11.29 1.40
CA CYS A 9 -11.03 11.57 2.05
C CYS A 9 -11.29 11.83 3.54
N PRO A 10 -10.61 11.13 4.46
CA PRO A 10 -10.86 11.31 5.90
C PRO A 10 -10.44 12.70 6.41
N TYR A 11 -9.63 13.43 5.64
CA TYR A 11 -9.11 14.75 6.01
C TYR A 11 -9.94 15.91 5.47
N CYS A 12 -10.37 15.85 4.21
CA CYS A 12 -11.10 16.94 3.57
C CYS A 12 -12.49 16.55 3.04
N GLN A 13 -12.90 15.30 3.24
CA GLN A 13 -14.18 14.74 2.77
C GLN A 13 -14.42 14.81 1.26
N SER A 14 -13.38 15.12 0.48
CA SER A 14 -13.44 15.06 -0.98
C SER A 14 -13.57 13.62 -1.49
N ASP A 15 -14.29 13.46 -2.61
CA ASP A 15 -14.41 12.21 -3.37
C ASP A 15 -13.32 12.04 -4.46
N GLN A 16 -12.59 13.10 -4.77
CA GLN A 16 -11.45 13.08 -5.70
C GLN A 16 -10.26 12.30 -5.14
N ILE A 17 -10.34 10.98 -5.21
CA ILE A 17 -9.32 10.04 -4.74
C ILE A 17 -8.92 9.13 -5.89
N ILE A 18 -7.62 9.05 -6.15
CA ILE A 18 -7.06 8.10 -7.11
C ILE A 18 -6.45 6.92 -6.39
N ARG A 19 -6.57 5.74 -7.01
CA ARG A 19 -5.89 4.51 -6.59
C ARG A 19 -4.75 4.19 -7.53
N LEU A 20 -3.57 4.04 -6.96
CA LEU A 20 -2.37 3.58 -7.64
C LEU A 20 -2.03 2.20 -7.10
N GLU A 21 -2.09 1.19 -7.97
CA GLU A 21 -1.59 -0.13 -7.65
C GLU A 21 -0.08 -0.08 -7.47
N GLY A 22 0.41 -0.85 -6.51
CA GLY A 22 1.83 -1.18 -6.43
C GLY A 22 2.25 -1.98 -7.67
N GLY A 23 3.52 -1.85 -8.03
CA GLY A 23 4.03 -2.49 -9.23
C GLY A 23 5.40 -1.97 -9.64
N MET A 24 6.18 -2.83 -10.30
CA MET A 24 7.28 -2.38 -11.14
C MET A 24 6.71 -1.88 -12.46
N LYS A 25 6.89 -0.58 -12.73
CA LYS A 25 6.66 -0.03 -14.07
C LYS A 25 7.95 0.64 -14.52
N ASP A 26 8.41 0.28 -15.71
CA ASP A 26 9.64 0.80 -16.31
C ASP A 26 10.91 0.50 -15.48
N GLY A 27 10.91 -0.62 -14.74
CA GLY A 27 12.05 -1.04 -13.90
C GLY A 27 12.16 -0.34 -12.54
N TYR A 28 11.27 0.60 -12.23
CA TYR A 28 11.24 1.28 -10.94
C TYR A 28 10.06 0.80 -10.10
N LEU A 29 10.36 0.50 -8.82
CA LEU A 29 9.33 0.25 -7.82
C LEU A 29 8.64 1.58 -7.48
N ARG A 30 7.34 1.68 -7.79
CA ARG A 30 6.57 2.90 -7.51
C ARG A 30 6.22 3.04 -6.02
N SER A 31 5.90 1.92 -5.38
CA SER A 31 5.70 1.83 -3.93
C SER A 31 5.79 0.40 -3.43
N GLY A 32 6.53 0.19 -2.34
CA GLY A 32 6.73 -1.11 -1.73
C GLY A 32 8.00 -1.16 -0.89
N VAL A 33 8.27 -2.34 -0.33
CA VAL A 33 9.47 -2.62 0.47
C VAL A 33 10.11 -3.93 0.03
N ALA A 34 11.43 -3.90 -0.16
CA ALA A 34 12.20 -5.10 -0.44
C ALA A 34 12.31 -5.96 0.84
N VAL A 35 11.76 -7.16 0.80
CA VAL A 35 11.88 -8.12 1.90
C VAL A 35 13.02 -9.11 1.68
N SER A 36 13.40 -9.37 0.44
CA SER A 36 14.63 -10.11 0.09
C SER A 36 15.16 -9.70 -1.29
N ILE A 37 16.29 -10.28 -1.71
CA ILE A 37 16.90 -10.05 -3.04
C ILE A 37 15.92 -10.41 -4.17
N PHE A 38 15.02 -11.38 -3.95
CA PHE A 38 14.08 -11.87 -4.97
C PHE A 38 12.64 -11.45 -4.73
N LYS A 39 12.34 -10.75 -3.63
CA LYS A 39 10.97 -10.47 -3.22
C LYS A 39 10.82 -9.05 -2.71
N THR A 40 9.92 -8.35 -3.38
CA THR A 40 9.41 -7.04 -2.97
C THR A 40 7.94 -7.19 -2.61
N VAL A 41 7.55 -6.59 -1.49
CA VAL A 41 6.16 -6.44 -1.10
C VAL A 41 5.66 -5.11 -1.64
N GLU A 42 4.63 -5.15 -2.46
CA GLU A 42 4.07 -3.97 -3.12
C GLU A 42 3.00 -3.32 -2.24
N PHE A 43 2.94 -1.98 -2.26
CA PHE A 43 1.90 -1.24 -1.55
C PHE A 43 0.88 -0.69 -2.54
N VAL A 44 -0.39 -0.75 -2.15
CA VAL A 44 -1.46 0.01 -2.79
C VAL A 44 -1.45 1.41 -2.20
N ARG A 45 -1.48 2.43 -3.06
CA ARG A 45 -1.50 3.84 -2.64
C ARG A 45 -2.82 4.50 -3.04
N LEU A 46 -3.43 5.25 -2.14
CA LEU A 46 -4.47 6.22 -2.44
C LEU A 46 -3.96 7.64 -2.25
N ILE A 47 -4.33 8.51 -3.18
CA ILE A 47 -3.98 9.92 -3.12
C ILE A 47 -5.27 10.74 -3.28
N CYS A 48 -5.53 11.65 -2.34
CA CYS A 48 -6.57 12.67 -2.51
C CYS A 48 -6.02 13.82 -3.34
N LEU A 49 -6.68 14.16 -4.45
CA LEU A 49 -6.25 15.23 -5.34
C LEU A 49 -6.61 16.63 -4.82
N GLN A 50 -7.46 16.73 -3.80
CA GLN A 50 -7.85 18.01 -3.19
C GLN A 50 -6.91 18.46 -2.07
N CYS A 51 -6.65 17.60 -1.08
CA CYS A 51 -5.81 17.95 0.07
C CYS A 51 -4.40 17.35 0.04
N GLY A 52 -4.11 16.47 -0.93
CA GLY A 52 -2.81 15.80 -1.03
C GLY A 52 -2.58 14.66 -0.05
N SER A 53 -3.59 14.24 0.74
CA SER A 53 -3.44 13.12 1.67
C SER A 53 -3.06 11.83 0.94
N VAL A 54 -2.05 11.11 1.44
CA VAL A 54 -1.60 9.83 0.90
C VAL A 54 -1.84 8.71 1.93
N ARG A 55 -2.43 7.60 1.50
CA ARG A 55 -2.60 6.38 2.31
C ARG A 55 -1.99 5.20 1.58
N GLU A 56 -1.23 4.37 2.28
CA GLU A 56 -0.59 3.19 1.71
C GLU A 56 -0.86 1.96 2.57
N TRP A 57 -1.10 0.82 1.93
CA TRP A 57 -1.25 -0.47 2.64
C TRP A 57 -0.84 -1.65 1.76
N VAL A 58 -0.54 -2.78 2.41
CA VAL A 58 -0.31 -4.06 1.75
C VAL A 58 -1.64 -4.78 1.60
N ALA A 59 -2.06 -5.04 0.36
CA ALA A 59 -3.35 -5.68 0.09
C ALA A 59 -3.29 -7.23 0.22
N ASN A 60 -2.11 -7.82 0.07
CA ASN A 60 -1.94 -9.27 0.06
C ASN A 60 -1.56 -9.80 1.45
N GLN A 61 -2.39 -10.72 1.98
CA GLN A 61 -2.17 -11.33 3.29
C GLN A 61 -0.83 -12.08 3.38
N LYS A 62 -0.40 -12.77 2.33
CA LYS A 62 0.89 -13.48 2.32
C LYS A 62 2.07 -12.52 2.46
N ASP A 63 1.96 -11.35 1.85
CA ASP A 63 2.99 -10.32 1.95
C ASP A 63 3.02 -9.70 3.36
N LEU A 64 1.87 -9.56 4.03
CA LEU A 64 1.80 -9.20 5.45
C LEU A 64 2.46 -10.26 6.35
N ASP A 65 2.28 -11.54 6.03
CA ASP A 65 2.90 -12.62 6.79
C ASP A 65 4.44 -12.62 6.63
N LEU A 66 4.94 -12.38 5.41
CA LEU A 66 6.37 -12.18 5.15
C LEU A 66 6.94 -10.97 5.91
N LEU A 67 6.20 -9.86 5.96
CA LEU A 67 6.61 -8.70 6.75
C LEU A 67 6.65 -9.01 8.24
N ARG A 68 5.69 -9.81 8.74
CA ARG A 68 5.67 -10.25 10.14
C ARG A 68 6.82 -11.19 10.46
N GLU A 69 7.19 -12.09 9.56
CA GLU A 69 8.34 -12.97 9.73
C GLU A 69 9.65 -12.17 9.78
N LYS A 70 9.80 -11.18 8.89
CA LYS A 70 11.04 -10.40 8.76
C LYS A 70 11.20 -9.29 9.80
N TYR A 71 10.12 -8.57 10.11
CA TYR A 71 10.15 -7.35 10.92
C TYR A 71 9.22 -7.42 12.15
N GLY A 72 8.47 -8.51 12.31
CA GLY A 72 7.62 -8.69 13.48
C GLY A 72 8.44 -8.75 14.76
N PRO A 73 7.82 -8.43 15.91
CA PRO A 73 8.50 -8.52 17.19
C PRO A 73 9.03 -9.94 17.38
N ALA A 74 10.29 -10.07 17.77
CA ALA A 74 10.82 -11.35 18.23
C ALA A 74 9.93 -11.80 19.40
N ARG A 75 9.16 -12.86 19.18
CA ARG A 75 8.44 -13.49 20.29
C ARG A 75 9.53 -14.06 21.21
N ALA A 76 9.69 -13.42 22.36
CA ALA A 76 10.45 -13.96 23.48
C ALA A 76 9.78 -15.22 24.01
#